data_AF-A0A2S4YLY3-F1
#
_entry.id   AF-A0A2S4YLY3-F1
#
_cell.length_a   1.000
_cell.length_b   1.000
_cell.length_c   1.000
_cell.angle_alpha   90.00
_cell.angle_beta   90.00
_cell.angle_gamma   90.00
#
_symmetry.space_group_name_H-M   'P 1'
#
loop_
_entity.id
_entity.type
_entity.pdbx_description
1 polymer ?
#
loop_
_entity_poly.entity_id
_entity_poly.type
_entity_poly.pdbx_seq_one_letter_code
_entity_poly.pdbx_strand_id
1 'polypeptide(L)'
;MNTADGWGDDVYQPDASDQREDTGVLDSEDTLEYDGVDDPLDRGWSPPERPWAVEHTGVTAAERHAGETLDQRLAEELPDPPVPDGDGIGDSEGTDGELLDNEVGAVRSGRLVAPDEGAHEDEEAALIASDVGIDGAAASAEEAAMHIVDEESFSG
;
A
#
# COMPACT_ATOMS: atom_id res chain seq x y z
N MET A 1 -46.45 18.81 -35.16
CA MET A 1 -45.04 18.69 -34.74
C MET A 1 -45.02 17.77 -33.53
N ASN A 2 -44.36 16.63 -33.64
CA ASN A 2 -44.22 15.65 -32.55
C ASN A 2 -42.84 15.92 -31.93
N THR A 3 -42.79 16.71 -30.87
CA THR A 3 -41.53 17.00 -30.17
C THR A 3 -41.33 15.90 -29.13
N ALA A 4 -40.37 15.01 -29.40
CA ALA A 4 -39.84 14.08 -28.43
C ALA A 4 -39.15 14.89 -27.32
N ASP A 5 -39.86 15.10 -26.22
CA ASP A 5 -39.33 15.63 -24.96
C ASP A 5 -39.29 14.47 -23.96
N GLY A 6 -38.51 13.45 -24.30
CA GLY A 6 -38.11 12.40 -23.36
C GLY A 6 -36.62 12.59 -23.19
N TRP A 7 -36.22 13.02 -22.00
CA TRP A 7 -34.81 13.19 -21.69
C TRP A 7 -34.20 11.77 -21.64
N GLY A 8 -32.92 11.65 -21.99
CA GLY A 8 -32.26 10.32 -22.10
C GLY A 8 -32.25 9.52 -20.79
N ASP A 9 -32.61 10.15 -19.67
CA ASP A 9 -32.78 9.55 -18.34
C ASP A 9 -34.18 8.97 -18.08
N ASP A 10 -35.15 9.20 -18.97
CA ASP A 10 -36.54 8.70 -18.85
C ASP A 10 -36.73 7.30 -19.46
N VAL A 11 -35.77 6.82 -20.26
CA VAL A 11 -35.96 5.62 -21.11
C VAL A 11 -35.57 4.33 -20.40
N TYR A 12 -34.83 4.41 -19.29
CA TYR A 12 -34.38 3.26 -18.50
C TYR A 12 -34.15 3.69 -17.04
N GLN A 13 -35.22 4.06 -16.34
CA GLN A 13 -35.17 4.01 -14.88
C GLN A 13 -35.59 2.60 -14.46
N PRO A 14 -34.76 1.86 -13.72
CA PRO A 14 -35.20 0.59 -13.15
C PRO A 14 -36.45 0.88 -12.30
N ASP A 15 -37.55 0.24 -12.63
CA ASP A 15 -38.76 0.35 -11.82
C ASP A 15 -38.46 -0.24 -10.43
N ALA A 16 -39.19 0.17 -9.39
CA ALA A 16 -38.95 -0.36 -8.04
C ALA A 16 -39.08 -1.90 -7.95
N SER A 17 -39.69 -2.55 -8.96
CA SER A 17 -39.71 -4.01 -9.12
C SER A 17 -38.40 -4.63 -9.62
N ASP A 18 -37.50 -3.85 -10.22
CA ASP A 18 -36.16 -4.28 -10.64
C ASP A 18 -35.12 -4.16 -9.53
N GLN A 19 -35.43 -3.47 -8.42
CA GLN A 19 -34.66 -3.55 -7.18
C GLN A 19 -34.94 -4.90 -6.52
N ARG A 20 -34.05 -5.86 -6.80
CA ARG A 20 -34.05 -7.18 -6.15
C ARG A 20 -33.72 -7.03 -4.67
N GLU A 21 -34.10 -8.04 -3.90
CA GLU A 21 -33.95 -8.16 -2.44
C GLU A 21 -32.49 -7.99 -1.92
N ASP A 22 -31.52 -7.81 -2.82
CA ASP A 22 -30.07 -7.73 -2.59
C ASP A 22 -29.52 -6.28 -2.70
N THR A 23 -30.26 -5.30 -2.18
CA THR A 23 -29.75 -3.91 -2.03
C THR A 23 -29.47 -3.55 -0.57
N GLY A 24 -29.71 -4.49 0.35
CA GLY A 24 -29.57 -4.33 1.79
C GLY A 24 -28.19 -4.76 2.30
N VAL A 25 -28.06 -4.82 3.63
CA VAL A 25 -26.93 -5.47 4.28
C VAL A 25 -27.08 -6.98 4.08
N LEU A 26 -26.00 -7.65 3.62
CA LEU A 26 -25.99 -9.09 3.41
C LEU A 26 -26.18 -9.84 4.73
N ASP A 27 -26.95 -10.93 4.70
CA ASP A 27 -27.21 -11.76 5.87
C ASP A 27 -26.18 -12.89 6.02
N SER A 28 -26.39 -13.74 7.02
CA SER A 28 -25.53 -14.89 7.29
C SER A 28 -25.73 -16.04 6.29
N GLU A 29 -26.87 -16.11 5.59
CA GLU A 29 -27.10 -17.10 4.54
C GLU A 29 -26.32 -16.74 3.26
N ASP A 30 -26.15 -15.44 3.00
CA ASP A 30 -25.36 -14.90 1.89
C ASP A 30 -23.84 -14.88 2.17
N THR A 31 -23.43 -14.42 3.35
CA THR A 31 -22.01 -14.29 3.71
C THR A 31 -21.41 -15.58 4.25
N LEU A 32 -22.25 -16.52 4.71
CA LEU A 32 -21.85 -17.70 5.48
C LEU A 32 -21.08 -17.36 6.77
N GLU A 33 -21.20 -16.12 7.24
CA GLU A 33 -20.57 -15.63 8.46
C GLU A 33 -21.66 -15.31 9.50
N TYR A 34 -21.70 -16.07 10.60
CA TYR A 34 -22.61 -15.80 11.71
C TYR A 34 -21.93 -14.96 12.77
N ASP A 35 -22.52 -13.80 13.05
CA ASP A 35 -21.86 -12.73 13.79
C ASP A 35 -22.56 -12.38 15.12
N GLY A 36 -23.42 -13.29 15.57
CA GLY A 36 -24.08 -13.30 16.87
C GLY A 36 -25.56 -12.94 16.87
N VAL A 37 -26.11 -12.51 15.73
CA VAL A 37 -27.53 -12.18 15.52
C VAL A 37 -28.05 -12.83 14.24
N ASP A 38 -29.35 -13.13 14.19
CA ASP A 38 -29.98 -13.71 13.00
C ASP A 38 -30.20 -12.65 11.90
N ASP A 39 -30.59 -11.42 12.28
CA ASP A 39 -30.72 -10.27 11.38
C ASP A 39 -29.54 -9.30 11.61
N PRO A 40 -28.74 -8.95 10.58
CA PRO A 40 -27.65 -7.99 10.72
C PRO A 40 -28.11 -6.61 11.22
N LEU A 41 -29.38 -6.25 11.03
CA LEU A 41 -29.97 -5.00 11.54
C LEU A 41 -30.27 -5.02 13.04
N ASP A 42 -30.29 -6.19 13.68
CA ASP A 42 -30.46 -6.32 15.14
C ASP A 42 -29.17 -6.01 15.91
N ARG A 43 -28.02 -5.91 15.21
CA ARG A 43 -26.76 -5.47 15.83
C ARG A 43 -26.89 -4.00 16.25
N GLY A 44 -27.14 -3.78 17.54
CA GLY A 44 -27.10 -2.44 18.13
C GLY A 44 -25.74 -1.77 17.96
N TRP A 45 -25.74 -0.47 17.65
CA TRP A 45 -24.52 0.34 17.65
C TRP A 45 -24.12 0.67 19.09
N SER A 46 -22.88 0.35 19.47
CA SER A 46 -22.28 0.78 20.74
C SER A 46 -21.42 2.01 20.48
N PRO A 47 -21.85 3.23 20.86
CA PRO A 47 -21.04 4.42 20.70
C PRO A 47 -19.75 4.31 21.54
N PRO A 48 -18.67 4.97 21.13
CA PRO A 48 -17.46 5.00 21.93
C PRO A 48 -17.72 5.64 23.30
N GLU A 49 -17.13 5.05 24.35
CA GLU A 49 -17.29 5.50 25.75
C GLU A 49 -16.69 6.89 26.05
N ARG A 50 -15.97 7.46 25.08
CA ARG A 50 -15.33 8.77 25.17
C ARG A 50 -15.35 9.48 23.82
N PRO A 51 -15.33 10.82 23.81
CA PRO A 51 -15.21 11.58 22.58
C PRO A 51 -13.92 11.23 21.84
N TRP A 52 -14.00 11.00 20.54
CA TRP A 52 -12.85 10.73 19.69
C TRP A 52 -12.25 12.03 19.18
N ALA A 53 -10.91 12.11 19.17
CA ALA A 53 -10.13 13.21 18.61
C ALA A 53 -10.43 14.61 19.17
N VAL A 54 -11.14 14.75 20.29
CA VAL A 54 -11.46 16.07 20.89
C VAL A 54 -10.20 16.78 21.40
N GLU A 55 -9.18 16.02 21.79
CA GLU A 55 -7.87 16.53 22.22
C GLU A 55 -6.89 16.71 21.03
N HIS A 56 -7.30 16.38 19.80
CA HIS A 56 -6.44 16.49 18.62
C HIS A 56 -6.42 17.93 18.10
N THR A 57 -5.26 18.39 17.63
CA THR A 57 -5.14 19.69 16.97
C THR A 57 -5.82 19.65 15.59
N GLY A 58 -6.55 20.68 15.16
CA GLY A 58 -7.18 20.68 13.83
C GLY A 58 -8.68 20.37 13.83
N VAL A 59 -9.30 20.30 15.00
CA VAL A 59 -10.76 20.14 15.12
C VAL A 59 -11.48 21.47 14.86
N THR A 60 -10.85 22.60 15.19
CA THR A 60 -11.45 23.93 14.98
C THR A 60 -11.12 24.52 13.61
N ALA A 61 -11.93 25.48 13.15
CA ALA A 61 -11.70 26.16 11.87
C ALA A 61 -10.37 26.96 11.85
N ALA A 62 -9.98 27.53 12.99
CA ALA A 62 -8.73 28.28 13.11
C ALA A 62 -7.51 27.36 13.01
N GLU A 63 -7.53 26.21 13.69
CA GLU A 63 -6.45 25.23 13.65
C GLU A 63 -6.29 24.63 12.25
N ARG A 64 -7.38 24.29 11.55
CA ARG A 64 -7.30 23.82 10.15
C ARG A 64 -6.70 24.87 9.22
N HIS A 65 -6.93 26.15 9.49
CA HIS A 65 -6.35 27.21 8.68
C HIS A 65 -4.85 27.41 8.97
N ALA A 66 -4.44 27.25 10.23
CA ALA A 66 -3.03 27.29 10.62
C ALA A 66 -2.26 26.05 10.13
N GLY A 67 -2.90 24.89 10.12
CA GLY A 67 -2.28 23.60 9.84
C GLY A 67 -1.44 23.09 11.02
N GLU A 68 -0.95 21.86 10.88
CA GLU A 68 -0.05 21.25 11.86
C GLU A 68 1.39 21.72 11.67
N THR A 69 2.12 21.81 12.77
CA THR A 69 3.57 22.01 12.77
C THR A 69 4.30 20.72 12.40
N LEU A 70 5.55 20.83 11.96
CA LEU A 70 6.39 19.65 11.68
C LEU A 70 6.55 18.76 12.93
N ASP A 71 6.74 19.35 14.11
CA ASP A 71 6.90 18.62 15.36
C ASP A 71 5.66 17.79 15.72
N GLN A 72 4.46 18.32 15.46
CA GLN A 72 3.21 17.58 15.66
C GLN A 72 3.11 16.37 14.73
N ARG A 73 3.39 16.57 13.44
CA ARG A 73 3.39 15.48 12.45
C ARG A 73 4.41 14.39 12.78
N LEU A 74 5.58 14.77 13.28
CA LEU A 74 6.61 13.83 13.73
C LEU A 74 6.19 13.07 15.00
N ALA A 75 5.44 13.71 15.91
CA ALA A 75 4.95 13.04 17.11
C ALA A 75 3.83 12.02 16.82
N GLU A 76 3.13 12.17 15.69
CA GLU A 76 2.10 11.26 15.21
C GLU A 76 2.65 10.09 14.37
N GLU A 77 3.90 10.18 13.93
CA GLU A 77 4.55 9.15 13.12
C GLU A 77 4.69 7.84 13.91
N LEU A 78 4.30 6.73 13.27
CA LEU A 78 4.50 5.38 13.78
C LEU A 78 5.60 4.69 12.96
N PRO A 79 6.44 3.85 13.58
CA PRO A 79 7.39 3.03 12.83
C PRO A 79 6.68 2.15 11.81
N ASP A 80 7.31 1.98 10.64
CA ASP A 80 6.82 1.03 9.64
C ASP A 80 6.77 -0.39 10.22
N PRO A 81 5.72 -1.17 9.89
CA PRO A 81 5.66 -2.56 10.29
C PRO A 81 6.81 -3.34 9.63
N PRO A 82 7.39 -4.35 10.31
CA PRO A 82 8.37 -5.22 9.68
C PRO A 82 7.73 -5.95 8.50
N VAL A 83 8.53 -6.17 7.44
CA VAL A 83 8.15 -7.08 6.36
C VAL A 83 7.97 -8.48 6.97
N PRO A 84 6.84 -9.18 6.72
CA PRO A 84 6.65 -10.54 7.16
C PRO A 84 7.79 -11.46 6.71
N ASP A 85 8.07 -12.50 7.51
CA ASP A 85 8.97 -13.56 7.09
C ASP A 85 8.31 -14.36 5.95
N GLY A 86 8.97 -14.43 4.79
CA GLY A 86 8.51 -15.26 3.67
C GLY A 86 8.53 -16.76 4.01
N ASP A 87 7.89 -17.57 3.17
CA ASP A 87 7.89 -19.04 3.28
C ASP A 87 9.23 -19.69 2.89
N GLY A 88 10.21 -18.88 2.48
CA GLY A 88 11.53 -19.30 2.01
C GLY A 88 11.52 -19.87 0.60
N ILE A 89 10.39 -19.77 -0.12
CA ILE A 89 10.18 -20.28 -1.48
C ILE A 89 9.85 -19.08 -2.38
N GLY A 90 10.89 -18.38 -2.82
CA GLY A 90 10.75 -17.28 -3.77
C GLY A 90 10.28 -15.96 -3.16
N ASP A 91 9.75 -15.07 -4.00
CA ASP A 91 9.38 -13.69 -3.69
C ASP A 91 7.88 -13.50 -3.35
N SER A 92 7.09 -14.57 -3.43
CA SER A 92 5.62 -14.52 -3.38
C SER A 92 5.05 -15.59 -2.45
N GLU A 93 4.34 -15.17 -1.40
CA GLU A 93 3.70 -16.08 -0.46
C GLU A 93 2.38 -16.66 -1.00
N GLY A 94 2.14 -17.95 -0.78
CA GLY A 94 0.84 -18.60 -1.07
C GLY A 94 0.55 -18.84 -2.55
N THR A 95 1.53 -18.57 -3.41
CA THR A 95 1.53 -18.97 -4.83
C THR A 95 2.40 -20.21 -5.05
N ASP A 96 2.38 -20.75 -6.27
CA ASP A 96 3.37 -21.73 -6.73
C ASP A 96 4.72 -21.00 -6.90
N GLY A 97 5.35 -20.56 -5.80
CA GLY A 97 6.56 -19.74 -5.83
C GLY A 97 7.68 -20.37 -6.64
N GLU A 98 8.33 -19.58 -7.50
CA GLU A 98 9.58 -19.98 -8.17
C GLU A 98 10.67 -20.13 -7.10
N LEU A 99 11.51 -21.17 -7.22
CA LEU A 99 12.60 -21.36 -6.26
C LEU A 99 13.58 -20.18 -6.37
N LEU A 100 14.08 -19.71 -5.22
CA LEU A 100 15.22 -18.81 -5.20
C LEU A 100 16.41 -19.49 -5.90
N ASP A 101 16.83 -18.92 -7.01
CA ASP A 101 18.01 -19.35 -7.75
C ASP A 101 19.15 -18.32 -7.59
N ASN A 102 20.22 -18.51 -8.34
CA ASN A 102 21.37 -17.61 -8.33
C ASN A 102 21.14 -16.33 -9.15
N GLU A 103 19.90 -15.93 -9.43
CA GLU A 103 19.56 -14.64 -10.03
C GLU A 103 18.97 -13.66 -9.01
N VAL A 104 18.63 -14.12 -7.80
CA VAL A 104 18.03 -13.32 -6.73
C VAL A 104 18.99 -13.13 -5.55
N GLY A 105 19.30 -11.88 -5.22
CA GLY A 105 20.18 -11.51 -4.11
C GLY A 105 19.44 -11.24 -2.81
N ALA A 106 19.96 -11.72 -1.67
CA ALA A 106 19.38 -11.46 -0.34
C ALA A 106 19.82 -10.12 0.29
N VAL A 107 20.86 -9.49 -0.26
CA VAL A 107 21.42 -8.23 0.26
C VAL A 107 21.18 -7.14 -0.78
N ARG A 108 20.52 -6.06 -0.35
CA ARG A 108 20.34 -4.86 -1.16
C ARG A 108 21.70 -4.26 -1.54
N SER A 109 21.84 -3.81 -2.79
CA SER A 109 22.99 -3.02 -3.22
C SER A 109 22.89 -1.58 -2.69
N GLY A 110 24.02 -1.03 -2.26
CA GLY A 110 24.15 0.38 -1.94
C GLY A 110 24.37 1.25 -3.18
N ARG A 111 24.86 2.47 -2.95
CA ARG A 111 25.16 3.43 -4.02
C ARG A 111 26.42 2.98 -4.76
N LEU A 112 26.32 2.83 -6.09
CA LEU A 112 27.45 2.49 -6.95
C LEU A 112 28.15 3.75 -7.45
N VAL A 113 29.46 3.85 -7.20
CA VAL A 113 30.30 4.99 -7.62
C VAL A 113 31.40 4.50 -8.54
N ALA A 114 31.44 5.04 -9.75
CA ALA A 114 32.49 4.79 -10.73
C ALA A 114 33.84 5.39 -10.27
N PRO A 115 34.98 4.89 -10.78
CA PRO A 115 36.31 5.36 -10.35
C PRO A 115 36.56 6.87 -10.55
N ASP A 116 35.88 7.48 -11.53
CA ASP A 116 35.93 8.91 -11.87
C ASP A 116 34.92 9.76 -11.07
N GLU A 117 34.20 9.14 -10.12
CA GLU A 117 33.16 9.74 -9.30
C GLU A 117 32.01 10.37 -10.10
N GLY A 118 31.90 10.07 -11.40
CA GLY A 118 30.95 10.72 -12.33
C GLY A 118 31.21 12.21 -12.56
N ALA A 119 32.36 12.73 -12.15
CA ALA A 119 32.72 14.14 -12.24
C ALA A 119 34.05 14.40 -12.98
N HIS A 120 34.87 13.37 -13.16
CA HIS A 120 36.18 13.44 -13.79
C HIS A 120 36.17 12.87 -15.22
N GLU A 121 37.33 12.90 -15.90
CA GLU A 121 37.47 12.26 -17.21
C GLU A 121 37.49 10.73 -17.01
N ASP A 122 36.67 10.03 -17.78
CA ASP A 122 36.59 8.57 -17.73
C ASP A 122 37.81 7.95 -18.44
N GLU A 123 38.71 7.39 -17.64
CA GLU A 123 39.88 6.64 -18.11
C GLU A 123 39.63 5.12 -18.16
N GLU A 124 38.47 4.64 -17.69
CA GLU A 124 38.14 3.23 -17.57
C GLU A 124 37.20 2.79 -18.68
N ALA A 125 37.69 1.94 -19.57
CA ALA A 125 36.88 1.47 -20.70
C ALA A 125 35.78 0.48 -20.27
N ALA A 126 35.89 -0.12 -19.09
CA ALA A 126 34.91 -1.05 -18.55
C ALA A 126 33.84 -0.32 -17.71
N LEU A 127 32.58 -0.79 -17.78
CA LEU A 127 31.51 -0.28 -16.93
C LEU A 127 31.62 -0.90 -15.53
N ILE A 128 32.45 -0.32 -14.68
CA ILE A 128 32.68 -0.77 -13.30
C ILE A 128 32.35 0.31 -12.29
N ALA A 129 31.95 -0.10 -11.09
CA ALA A 129 31.67 0.78 -9.97
C ALA A 129 31.94 0.05 -8.64
N SER A 130 32.19 0.82 -7.58
CA SER A 130 32.29 0.32 -6.22
C SER A 130 31.04 0.69 -5.41
N ASP A 131 30.52 -0.27 -4.64
CA ASP A 131 29.43 -0.03 -3.69
C ASP A 131 29.98 0.70 -2.45
N VAL A 132 29.51 1.92 -2.22
CA VAL A 132 29.92 2.77 -1.08
C VAL A 132 28.88 2.80 0.04
N GLY A 133 27.91 1.89 0.02
CA GLY A 133 26.87 1.74 1.03
C GLY A 133 25.60 2.55 0.76
N ILE A 134 24.63 2.40 1.66
CA ILE A 134 23.29 3.03 1.56
C ILE A 134 23.37 4.48 2.08
N ASP A 135 22.93 5.43 1.25
CA ASP A 135 22.85 6.86 1.62
C ASP A 135 21.53 7.18 2.34
N GLY A 136 21.37 6.64 3.55
CA GLY A 136 20.32 7.01 4.51
C GLY A 136 18.90 7.14 3.94
N ALA A 137 18.23 6.02 3.68
CA ALA A 137 16.81 5.88 3.32
C ALA A 137 16.26 6.74 2.16
N ALA A 138 17.04 7.64 1.55
CA ALA A 138 16.62 8.53 0.47
C ALA A 138 16.68 7.86 -0.92
N ALA A 139 16.82 6.53 -0.94
CA ALA A 139 16.88 5.78 -2.18
C ALA A 139 15.52 5.75 -2.86
N SER A 140 15.55 5.87 -4.18
CA SER A 140 14.36 5.66 -5.00
C SER A 140 13.84 4.23 -4.85
N ALA A 141 12.57 3.99 -5.22
CA ALA A 141 12.00 2.64 -5.21
C ALA A 141 12.81 1.69 -6.11
N GLU A 142 13.29 2.19 -7.26
CA GLU A 142 14.14 1.44 -8.18
C GLU A 142 15.50 1.08 -7.57
N GLU A 143 16.12 2.01 -6.84
CA GLU A 143 17.39 1.76 -6.15
C GLU A 143 17.22 0.85 -4.93
N ALA A 144 16.06 0.88 -4.27
CA ALA A 144 15.72 -0.05 -3.20
C ALA A 144 15.48 -1.49 -3.71
N ALA A 145 15.10 -1.64 -4.97
CA ALA A 145 14.84 -2.94 -5.60
C ALA A 145 16.10 -3.66 -6.12
N MET A 146 17.27 -3.01 -6.12
CA MET A 146 18.52 -3.62 -6.61
C MET A 146 19.20 -4.48 -5.54
N HIS A 147 19.60 -5.70 -5.90
CA HIS A 147 20.19 -6.69 -4.99
C HIS A 147 21.52 -7.22 -5.52
N ILE A 148 22.40 -7.63 -4.59
CA ILE A 148 23.69 -8.26 -4.89
C ILE A 148 23.46 -9.77 -5.02
N VAL A 149 23.77 -10.29 -6.20
CA VAL A 149 23.80 -11.73 -6.49
C VAL A 149 25.23 -12.22 -6.26
N ASP A 150 25.41 -13.10 -5.28
CA ASP A 150 26.70 -13.73 -5.00
C ASP A 150 26.77 -15.11 -5.68
N GLU A 151 27.67 -15.24 -6.67
CA GLU A 151 27.89 -16.47 -7.43
C GLU A 151 28.29 -17.66 -6.54
N GLU A 152 28.84 -17.42 -5.34
CA GLU A 152 29.24 -18.48 -4.41
C GLU A 152 28.14 -18.86 -3.39
N SER A 153 27.07 -18.07 -3.30
CA SER A 153 26.05 -18.22 -2.25
C SER A 153 25.06 -19.37 -2.49
N PHE A 154 24.90 -19.83 -3.73
CA PHE A 154 24.06 -20.98 -4.09
C PHE A 154 24.82 -21.97 -4.97
N SER A 155 25.53 -22.90 -4.34
CA SER A 155 25.97 -24.15 -4.98
C SER A 155 24.73 -25.01 -5.26
N GLY A 156 24.22 -24.98 -6.48
CA GLY A 156 23.29 -26.00 -6.98
C GLY A 156 23.87 -27.42 -6.89
#